data_AF-A0A5S9MFV3-F1
#
_entry.id   AF-A0A5S9MFV3-F1
#
_cell.length_a   1.000
_cell.length_b   1.000
_cell.length_c   1.000
_cell.angle_alpha   90.00
_cell.angle_beta   90.00
_cell.angle_gamma   90.00
#
_symmetry.space_group_name_H-M   'P 1'
#
loop_
_entity.id
_entity.type
_entity.pdbx_description
1 polymer ?
#
loop_
_entity_poly.entity_id
_entity_poly.type
_entity_poly.pdbx_seq_one_letter_code
_entity_poly.pdbx_strand_id
1 'polypeptide(L)'
;MSAVKDIYRARQEKPFEDLFDFCARVSPKSVNRKTIEALIFSGAMDEFYPNRASLLASIDIALDHVSFFFKSRGSAGLSWGYNLLH
;
A
#
# COMPACT_ATOMS: atom_id res chain seq x y z
N MET A 1 -12.70 -9.45 6.55
CA MET A 1 -13.09 -9.09 5.16
C MET A 1 -12.14 -9.78 4.22
N SER A 2 -12.59 -10.21 3.03
CA SER A 2 -11.74 -10.87 2.03
C SER A 2 -10.94 -9.83 1.25
N ALA A 3 -9.70 -10.15 0.85
CA ALA A 3 -8.81 -9.29 0.08
C ALA A 3 -9.49 -8.69 -1.17
N VAL A 4 -10.28 -9.50 -1.89
CA VAL A 4 -11.02 -9.06 -3.08
C VAL A 4 -12.01 -7.94 -2.77
N LYS A 5 -12.69 -8.02 -1.62
CA LYS A 5 -13.68 -7.01 -1.21
C LYS A 5 -13.01 -5.67 -0.88
N ASP A 6 -11.82 -5.73 -0.28
CA ASP A 6 -11.06 -4.53 0.08
C ASP A 6 -10.49 -3.87 -1.19
N ILE A 7 -9.95 -4.67 -2.12
CA ILE A 7 -9.49 -4.20 -3.43
C ILE A 7 -10.64 -3.54 -4.20
N TYR A 8 -11.80 -4.21 -4.27
CA TYR A 8 -12.97 -3.68 -4.97
C TYR A 8 -13.41 -2.33 -4.41
N ARG A 9 -13.52 -2.23 -3.08
CA ARG A 9 -13.93 -0.98 -2.41
C ARG A 9 -12.94 0.15 -2.67
N ALA A 10 -11.64 -0.09 -2.53
CA ALA A 10 -10.63 0.92 -2.84
C ALA A 10 -10.79 1.39 -4.29
N ARG A 11 -10.94 0.48 -5.26
CA ARG A 11 -11.07 0.81 -6.68
C ARG A 11 -12.32 1.62 -7.04
N GLN A 12 -13.38 1.58 -6.22
CA GLN A 12 -14.58 2.39 -6.45
C GLN A 12 -14.32 3.90 -6.26
N GLU A 13 -13.35 4.29 -5.45
CA GLU A 13 -13.06 5.71 -5.20
C GLU A 13 -12.40 6.37 -6.42
N LYS A 14 -11.40 5.69 -7.00
CA LYS A 14 -10.69 6.09 -8.22
C LYS A 14 -9.86 4.92 -8.78
N PRO A 15 -9.43 4.96 -10.05
CA PRO A 15 -8.40 4.07 -10.57
C PRO A 15 -7.14 4.00 -9.72
N PHE A 16 -6.51 2.83 -9.71
CA PHE A 16 -5.16 2.71 -9.19
C PHE A 16 -4.21 3.28 -10.23
N GLU A 17 -3.35 4.20 -9.79
CA GLU A 17 -2.37 4.85 -10.66
C GLU A 17 -1.18 3.93 -10.91
N ASP A 18 -0.70 3.27 -9.86
CA ASP A 18 0.42 2.35 -9.89
C ASP A 18 0.36 1.34 -8.72
N LEU A 19 1.42 0.53 -8.59
CA LEU A 19 1.59 -0.43 -7.51
C LEU A 19 1.66 0.23 -6.12
N PHE A 20 2.22 1.45 -6.01
CA PHE A 20 2.35 2.15 -4.74
C PHE A 20 0.99 2.70 -4.26
N ASP A 21 0.20 3.30 -5.16
CA ASP A 21 -1.18 3.75 -4.89
C ASP A 21 -2.05 2.55 -4.48
N PHE A 22 -1.91 1.41 -5.16
CA PHE A 22 -2.58 0.17 -4.77
C PHE A 22 -2.21 -0.27 -3.35
N CYS A 23 -0.91 -0.37 -3.03
CA CYS A 23 -0.45 -0.78 -1.70
C CYS A 23 -0.83 0.22 -0.60
N ALA A 24 -0.92 1.51 -0.91
CA ALA A 24 -1.28 2.55 0.05
C ALA A 24 -2.78 2.54 0.37
N ARG A 25 -3.63 2.21 -0.61
CA ARG A 25 -5.10 2.26 -0.48
C ARG A 25 -5.70 0.95 -0.01
N VAL A 26 -5.08 -0.19 -0.33
CA VAL A 26 -5.55 -1.50 0.13
C VAL A 26 -4.76 -1.92 1.37
N SER A 27 -5.48 -2.23 2.45
CA SER A 27 -4.89 -2.62 3.74
C SER A 27 -3.80 -3.69 3.56
N PRO A 28 -2.58 -3.49 4.10
CA PRO A 28 -1.51 -4.49 4.05
C PRO A 28 -1.83 -5.77 4.85
N LYS A 29 -2.83 -5.73 5.75
CA LYS A 29 -3.37 -6.94 6.38
C LYS A 29 -4.12 -7.84 5.40
N SER A 30 -4.66 -7.25 4.33
CA SER A 30 -5.50 -7.91 3.33
C SER A 30 -4.70 -8.33 2.10
N VAL A 31 -3.63 -7.59 1.76
CA VAL A 31 -2.80 -7.85 0.58
C VAL A 31 -1.35 -7.96 1.00
N ASN A 32 -0.85 -9.19 1.03
CA ASN A 32 0.56 -9.49 1.29
C ASN A 32 1.33 -9.69 -0.02
N ARG A 33 2.65 -9.86 0.08
CA ARG A 33 3.54 -10.11 -1.07
C ARG A 33 3.02 -11.21 -2.00
N LYS A 34 2.57 -12.35 -1.45
CA LYS A 34 2.05 -13.48 -2.26
C LYS A 34 0.79 -13.10 -3.03
N THR A 35 -0.10 -12.30 -2.44
CA THR A 35 -1.29 -11.80 -3.14
C THR A 35 -0.90 -10.88 -4.29
N ILE A 36 0.07 -9.98 -4.09
CA ILE A 36 0.56 -9.08 -5.14
C ILE A 36 1.22 -9.88 -6.28
N GLU A 37 2.06 -10.86 -5.95
CA GLU A 37 2.67 -11.76 -6.94
C GLU A 37 1.61 -12.49 -7.78
N ALA A 38 0.58 -13.04 -7.14
CA ALA A 38 -0.52 -13.71 -7.84
C ALA A 38 -1.28 -12.76 -8.80
N LEU A 39 -1.49 -11.50 -8.39
CA LEU A 39 -2.11 -10.47 -9.24
C LEU A 39 -1.22 -10.06 -10.42
N ILE A 40 0.10 -10.01 -10.23
CA ILE A 40 1.05 -9.76 -11.33
C ILE A 40 1.06 -10.95 -12.30
N PHE A 41 1.10 -12.18 -11.79
CA PHE A 41 1.12 -13.37 -12.64
C PHE A 41 -0.17 -13.55 -13.45
N SER A 42 -1.33 -13.16 -12.89
CA SER A 42 -2.59 -13.17 -13.62
C SER A 42 -2.70 -12.07 -14.68
N GLY A 43 -1.79 -11.10 -14.70
CA GLY A 43 -1.81 -9.94 -15.60
C GLY A 43 -2.70 -8.79 -15.13
N ALA A 44 -3.24 -8.85 -13.91
CA ALA A 44 -4.12 -7.81 -13.38
C ALA A 44 -3.41 -6.46 -13.14
N MET A 45 -2.08 -6.43 -13.21
CA MET A 45 -1.24 -5.24 -12.99
C MET A 45 -0.40 -4.83 -14.21
N ASP A 46 -0.63 -5.44 -15.38
CA ASP A 46 0.21 -5.22 -16.57
C ASP A 46 0.20 -3.76 -17.07
N GLU A 47 -0.82 -2.98 -16.71
CA GLU A 47 -0.93 -1.56 -17.07
C GLU A 47 -0.07 -0.62 -16.20
N PHE A 48 0.43 -1.09 -15.05
CA PHE A 48 1.17 -0.22 -14.11
C PHE A 48 2.65 -0.02 -14.49
N TYR A 49 3.26 -0.97 -15.20
CA TYR A 49 4.69 -0.94 -15.53
C TYR A 49 4.96 -1.53 -16.92
N PRO A 50 6.08 -1.16 -17.56
CA PRO A 50 6.44 -1.68 -18.88
C PRO A 50 6.61 -3.21 -18.97
N ASN A 51 6.95 -3.86 -17.84
CA ASN A 51 7.12 -5.30 -17.78
C ASN A 51 6.89 -5.83 -16.35
N ARG A 52 6.53 -7.12 -16.27
CA ARG A 52 6.27 -7.80 -15.00
C ARG A 52 7.50 -7.98 -14.12
N ALA A 53 8.71 -8.03 -14.69
CA ALA A 53 9.94 -8.14 -13.89
C ALA A 53 10.19 -6.87 -13.06
N SER A 54 9.93 -5.69 -13.62
CA SER A 54 9.95 -4.42 -12.91
C SER A 54 8.90 -4.36 -11.81
N LEU A 55 7.68 -4.90 -12.04
CA LEU A 55 6.66 -5.02 -11.00
C LEU A 55 7.13 -5.90 -9.84
N LEU A 56 7.62 -7.11 -10.15
CA LEU A 56 8.10 -8.08 -9.15
C LEU A 56 9.24 -7.52 -8.30
N ALA A 57 10.20 -6.84 -8.94
CA ALA A 57 11.31 -6.18 -8.24
C ALA A 57 10.86 -5.00 -7.36
N SER A 58 9.71 -4.40 -7.65
CA SER A 58 9.20 -3.23 -6.91
C SER A 58 8.32 -3.59 -5.71
N ILE A 59 7.89 -4.85 -5.55
CA ILE A 59 6.93 -5.25 -4.51
C ILE A 59 7.44 -4.91 -3.11
N ASP A 60 8.68 -5.31 -2.80
CA ASP A 60 9.23 -5.16 -1.45
C ASP A 60 9.36 -3.67 -1.10
N ILE A 61 9.84 -2.86 -2.05
CA ILE A 61 9.95 -1.40 -1.90
C ILE A 61 8.57 -0.75 -1.73
N ALA A 62 7.56 -1.17 -2.49
CA ALA A 62 6.21 -0.62 -2.38
C ALA A 62 5.55 -0.93 -1.02
N LEU A 63 5.71 -2.15 -0.52
CA LEU A 63 5.22 -2.54 0.81
C LEU A 63 5.93 -1.77 1.93
N ASP A 64 7.25 -1.61 1.84
CA ASP A 64 8.04 -0.86 2.81
C ASP A 64 7.70 0.64 2.82
N HIS A 65 7.51 1.23 1.63
CA HIS A 65 7.10 2.63 1.50
C HIS A 65 5.80 2.93 2.25
N VAL A 66 4.82 2.04 2.14
CA VAL A 66 3.53 2.17 2.82
C VAL A 66 3.67 2.02 4.33
N SER A 67 4.46 1.04 4.78
CA SER A 67 4.78 0.85 6.21
C SER A 67 5.41 2.11 6.82
N PHE A 68 6.38 2.71 6.12
CA PHE A 68 7.02 3.95 6.54
C PHE A 68 6.05 5.13 6.57
N PHE A 69 5.18 5.26 5.56
CA PHE A 69 4.21 6.33 5.46
C PHE A 69 3.17 6.28 6.59
N PHE A 70 2.66 5.09 6.92
CA PHE A 70 1.76 4.88 8.07
C PHE A 70 2.47 5.15 9.41
N LYS A 71 3.73 4.71 9.57
CA LYS A 71 4.52 4.98 10.78
C LYS A 71 4.78 6.49 10.99
N SER A 72 5.06 7.21 9.91
CA SER A 72 5.33 8.66 9.95
C SER A 72 4.07 9.45 10.30
N ARG A 73 2.89 9.05 9.80
CA ARG A 73 1.60 9.65 10.18
C ARG A 73 1.16 9.33 11.61
N GLY A 74 1.63 8.21 12.16
CA GLY A 74 1.43 7.84 13.57
C GLY A 74 2.33 8.56 14.59
N SER A 75 3.23 9.44 14.14
CA SER A 75 4.18 10.16 15.02
C SER A 75 3.84 11.64 15.25
N ALA A 76 2.76 12.16 14.65
CA ALA A 76 2.27 13.53 14.88
C ALA A 76 1.30 13.61 16.09
N GLY A 77 1.66 12.95 17.20
CA GLY A 77 0.77 12.82 18.35
C GLY A 77 1.44 12.58 19.70
N LEU A 78 2.74 12.87 19.87
CA LEU A 78 3.39 12.78 21.18
C LEU A 78 4.33 13.96 21.45
N SER A 79 3.92 14.76 22.44
CA SER A 79 4.74 15.55 23.36
C SER A 79 5.47 16.81 22.86
N TRP A 80 4.75 17.93 22.74
CA TRP A 80 5.29 19.28 23.04
C TRP A 80 4.18 20.17 23.60
N GLY A 81 3.65 19.84 24.77
CA GLY A 81 2.52 20.60 25.29
C GLY A 81 2.19 20.49 26.77
N TYR A 82 3.05 19.96 27.65
CA TYR A 82 2.90 20.12 29.11
C TYR A 82 4.27 19.98 29.80
N ASN A 83 4.97 21.09 29.96
CA ASN A 83 5.83 21.40 31.12
C ASN A 83 6.39 22.82 30.97
N LEU A 84 5.48 23.78 31.10
CA LEU A 84 5.76 25.11 31.62
C LEU A 84 4.57 25.42 32.52
N LEU A 85 4.87 25.76 33.79
CA LEU A 85 3.97 25.86 34.95
C LEU A 85 3.83 24.55 35.75
N HIS A 86 4.93 24.10 36.38
CA HIS A 86 5.10 24.09 37.84
C HIS A 86 6.59 23.95 38.18
#